data_AF-A0A7I4BDV1-F1
#
_entry.id   AF-A0A7I4BDV1-F1
#
_cell.length_a   1.000
_cell.length_b   1.000
_cell.length_c   1.000
_cell.angle_alpha   90.00
_cell.angle_beta   90.00
_cell.angle_gamma   90.00
#
_symmetry.space_group_name_H-M   'P 1'
#
loop_
_entity.id
_entity.type
_entity.pdbx_description
1 polymer ?
#
loop_
_entity_poly.entity_id
_entity_poly.type
_entity_poly.pdbx_seq_one_letter_code
_entity_poly.pdbx_strand_id
1 'polypeptide(L)'
;MKGLSFEVWDTYIKELCGVLDERKLYQRTEASTLGLEPGETILSVGKNKRQPVQKWNGTMVWPGRLTLTDRALYFEANSLTSHQAPVRLDLTRGDAIVHKKRVGPFGAEVFDSAISVASKPDSEPWILEFVDFGGEKRRDTWLAIVKEIDTAYWFIGTYGPKDKDPSLKYMDGSKLGRKRALASASNSIARLQAVQHMLGQSSEDPSSLLQFYSIKDAPSAELVFETLAVTNWAGRMDSRAKELAVSNGVGEETPGAGQNAMGEDGSIYLSKWMTAPTWNSTKSQNFWKAYKGGISRGLVLGKNYVVGGLTNLDRAVRAWQEQSRVIDKTKATIDGAKLKGIPNNVDLLKELMLPFSIIAVNFQKLKRWEEPGVTAGFLIAAMGVVYMNWLRYLFPTMLLTCAGILVALRGLKVQGRLGDDFGKLTIRDQPETNTIQKIMALKDALTSLEDFLQKANIALLKLRTVALSRHLDSTNEVLWSLLAAGIVSWFVPFRYLLAAVLVDQFTADLPFRRKSVEEFFNRVNDWWSMIPATPVEVLPPENTSNTTDAHLPESNQGEAVLQALSEWLGDDQ
;
A
#
# COMPACT_ATOMS: atom_id res chain seq x y z
N MET A 1 0.29 -28.27 20.78
CA MET A 1 -0.19 -28.03 19.40
C MET A 1 -1.69 -27.86 19.47
N LYS A 2 -2.24 -26.71 19.06
CA LYS A 2 -3.68 -26.62 18.81
C LYS A 2 -3.93 -27.33 17.49
N GLY A 3 -4.54 -28.52 17.53
CA GLY A 3 -4.92 -29.24 16.32
C GLY A 3 -6.07 -28.53 15.61
N LEU A 4 -6.13 -28.65 14.28
CA LEU A 4 -7.32 -28.27 13.52
C LEU A 4 -8.43 -29.27 13.87
N SER A 5 -9.67 -28.81 14.07
CA SER A 5 -10.78 -29.75 14.25
C SER A 5 -11.01 -30.54 12.96
N PHE A 6 -11.46 -31.79 13.10
CA PHE A 6 -11.76 -32.64 11.96
C PHE A 6 -12.81 -32.02 11.04
N GLU A 7 -13.83 -31.35 11.60
CA GLU A 7 -14.88 -30.68 10.83
C GLU A 7 -14.35 -29.55 9.94
N VAL A 8 -13.45 -28.72 10.47
CA VAL A 8 -12.80 -27.64 9.72
C VAL A 8 -11.91 -28.25 8.62
N TRP A 9 -11.17 -29.31 8.94
CA TRP A 9 -10.34 -30.00 7.96
C TRP A 9 -11.19 -30.63 6.83
N ASP A 10 -12.26 -31.35 7.16
CA ASP A 10 -13.16 -32.00 6.20
C ASP A 10 -13.84 -30.97 5.28
N THR A 11 -14.31 -29.85 5.85
CA THR A 11 -14.89 -28.74 5.07
C THR A 11 -13.87 -28.17 4.09
N TYR A 12 -12.63 -27.92 4.54
CA TYR A 12 -11.57 -27.41 3.68
C TYR A 12 -11.25 -28.37 2.52
N ILE A 13 -11.18 -29.68 2.77
CA ILE A 13 -10.92 -30.67 1.73
C ILE A 13 -12.07 -30.73 0.72
N LYS A 14 -13.32 -30.65 1.17
CA LYS A 14 -14.50 -30.58 0.29
C LYS A 14 -14.44 -29.36 -0.63
N GLU A 15 -14.15 -28.18 -0.08
CA GLU A 15 -14.00 -26.95 -0.86
C GLU A 15 -12.83 -27.04 -1.84
N LEU A 16 -11.69 -27.61 -1.44
CA LEU A 16 -10.54 -27.82 -2.31
C LEU A 16 -10.87 -28.74 -3.49
N CYS A 17 -11.57 -29.84 -3.24
CA CYS A 17 -12.05 -30.73 -4.30
C CYS A 17 -13.03 -30.01 -5.23
N GLY A 18 -13.95 -29.21 -4.67
CA GLY A 18 -14.89 -28.39 -5.43
C GLY A 18 -14.19 -27.44 -6.39
N VAL A 19 -13.20 -26.68 -5.92
CA VAL A 19 -12.37 -25.77 -6.75
C VAL A 19 -11.66 -26.52 -7.87
N LEU A 20 -11.10 -27.71 -7.59
CA LEU A 20 -10.42 -28.51 -8.62
C LEU A 20 -11.39 -29.04 -9.68
N ASP A 21 -12.60 -29.41 -9.30
CA ASP A 21 -13.63 -29.89 -10.24
C ASP A 21 -14.21 -28.74 -11.07
N GLU A 22 -14.38 -27.55 -10.49
CA GLU A 22 -14.71 -26.31 -11.21
C GLU A 22 -13.67 -26.00 -12.29
N ARG A 23 -12.37 -26.08 -11.96
CA ARG A 23 -11.29 -25.90 -12.95
C ARG A 23 -11.39 -26.87 -14.11
N LYS A 24 -11.67 -28.16 -13.85
CA LYS A 24 -11.86 -29.16 -14.92
C LYS A 24 -13.09 -28.86 -15.78
N LEU A 25 -14.14 -28.28 -15.20
CA LEU A 25 -15.34 -27.86 -15.92
C LEU A 25 -15.03 -26.66 -16.82
N TYR A 26 -14.35 -25.64 -16.30
CA TYR A 26 -13.91 -24.48 -17.08
C TYR A 26 -12.96 -24.89 -18.20
N GLN A 27 -12.00 -25.77 -17.93
CA GLN A 27 -11.10 -26.31 -18.95
C GLN A 27 -11.87 -26.96 -20.10
N ARG A 28 -12.93 -27.73 -19.81
CA ARG A 28 -13.75 -28.37 -20.86
C ARG A 28 -14.60 -27.38 -21.65
N THR A 29 -15.08 -26.33 -21.00
CA THR A 29 -16.05 -25.39 -21.58
C THR A 29 -15.38 -24.24 -22.33
N GLU A 30 -14.23 -23.77 -21.84
CA GLU A 30 -13.65 -22.48 -22.24
C GLU A 30 -12.33 -22.63 -23.00
N ALA A 31 -11.69 -23.80 -22.96
CA ALA A 31 -10.42 -23.99 -23.65
C ALA A 31 -10.53 -23.78 -25.17
N SER A 32 -11.63 -24.21 -25.79
CA SER A 32 -11.88 -24.02 -27.22
C SER A 32 -12.20 -22.56 -27.56
N THR A 33 -13.00 -21.89 -26.72
CA THR A 33 -13.40 -20.48 -26.91
C THR A 33 -12.21 -19.54 -26.78
N LEU A 34 -11.31 -19.81 -25.82
CA LEU A 34 -10.10 -19.02 -25.57
C LEU A 34 -8.95 -19.35 -26.52
N GLY A 35 -9.05 -20.43 -27.29
CA GLY A 35 -7.96 -20.90 -28.16
C GLY A 35 -6.68 -21.25 -27.38
N LEU A 36 -6.83 -21.91 -26.23
CA LEU A 36 -5.71 -22.21 -25.33
C LEU A 36 -4.63 -23.07 -26.01
N GLU A 37 -3.37 -22.83 -25.64
CA GLU A 37 -2.26 -23.63 -26.16
C GLU A 37 -2.29 -25.07 -25.60
N PRO A 38 -1.71 -26.05 -26.32
CA PRO A 38 -1.61 -27.41 -25.82
C PRO A 38 -0.90 -27.49 -24.45
N GLY A 39 -1.62 -28.04 -23.46
CA GLY A 39 -1.14 -28.20 -22.10
C GLY A 39 -1.16 -26.91 -21.25
N GLU A 40 -1.93 -25.90 -21.65
CA GLU A 40 -2.28 -24.74 -20.83
C GLU A 40 -3.52 -25.03 -19.98
N THR A 41 -3.49 -24.66 -18.71
CA THR A 41 -4.54 -24.98 -17.73
C THR A 41 -5.17 -23.73 -17.13
N ILE A 42 -6.50 -23.70 -17.05
CA ILE A 42 -7.25 -22.60 -16.43
C ILE A 42 -7.16 -22.73 -14.90
N LEU A 43 -6.79 -21.63 -14.24
CA LEU A 43 -6.58 -21.58 -12.79
C LEU A 43 -7.73 -20.87 -12.08
N SER A 44 -8.10 -19.69 -12.59
CA SER A 44 -9.10 -18.83 -11.97
C SER A 44 -9.86 -18.06 -13.03
N VAL A 45 -11.16 -17.92 -12.82
CA VAL A 45 -12.03 -17.19 -13.72
C VAL A 45 -12.80 -16.13 -12.95
N GLY A 46 -12.66 -14.87 -13.35
CA GLY A 46 -13.34 -13.71 -12.78
C GLY A 46 -14.78 -13.59 -13.27
N LYS A 47 -15.57 -14.67 -13.20
CA LYS A 47 -16.96 -14.67 -13.65
C LYS A 47 -17.88 -14.11 -12.58
N ASN A 48 -18.13 -12.81 -12.63
CA ASN A 48 -19.24 -12.22 -11.88
C ASN A 48 -20.14 -11.45 -12.85
N LYS A 49 -21.35 -11.99 -13.11
CA LYS A 49 -22.34 -11.38 -14.00
C LYS A 49 -22.83 -10.01 -13.51
N ARG A 50 -22.78 -9.78 -12.19
CA ARG A 50 -23.20 -8.52 -11.57
C ARG A 50 -22.08 -7.48 -11.52
N GLN A 51 -20.82 -7.92 -11.46
CA GLN A 51 -19.63 -7.08 -11.37
C GLN A 51 -18.49 -7.60 -12.28
N PRO A 52 -18.57 -7.34 -13.59
CA PRO A 52 -17.53 -7.73 -14.53
C PRO A 52 -16.22 -6.98 -14.24
N VAL A 53 -15.10 -7.57 -14.64
CA VAL A 53 -13.80 -6.89 -14.54
C VAL A 53 -13.76 -5.83 -15.64
N GLN A 54 -13.37 -4.61 -15.29
CA GLN A 54 -13.33 -3.48 -16.20
C GLN A 54 -11.91 -3.24 -16.69
N LYS A 55 -11.67 -3.37 -17.99
CA LYS A 55 -10.37 -3.06 -18.61
C LYS A 55 -10.38 -1.62 -19.11
N TRP A 56 -9.44 -0.82 -18.61
CA TRP A 56 -9.25 0.55 -19.07
C TRP A 56 -8.33 0.58 -20.29
N ASN A 57 -8.72 1.38 -21.28
CA ASN A 57 -7.90 1.73 -22.44
C ASN A 57 -8.00 3.26 -22.62
N GLY A 58 -7.02 3.99 -22.09
CA GLY A 58 -7.11 5.45 -21.94
C GLY A 58 -8.32 5.86 -21.10
N THR A 59 -9.24 6.63 -21.71
CA THR A 59 -10.48 7.09 -21.07
C THR A 59 -11.65 6.10 -21.25
N MET A 60 -11.51 5.08 -22.10
CA MET A 60 -12.56 4.09 -22.35
C MET A 60 -12.46 2.91 -21.39
N VAL A 61 -13.61 2.46 -20.90
CA VAL A 61 -13.73 1.32 -19.98
C VAL A 61 -14.51 0.20 -20.67
N TRP A 62 -13.90 -0.97 -20.75
CA TRP A 62 -14.49 -2.16 -21.36
C TRP A 62 -14.84 -3.17 -20.26
N PRO A 63 -16.12 -3.43 -19.99
CA PRO A 63 -16.51 -4.49 -19.07
C PRO A 63 -16.29 -5.85 -19.74
N GLY A 64 -15.75 -6.81 -19.00
CA GLY A 64 -15.45 -8.11 -19.54
C GLY A 64 -15.20 -9.18 -18.51
N ARG A 65 -14.81 -10.35 -19.02
CA ARG A 65 -14.44 -11.52 -18.24
C ARG A 65 -12.92 -11.67 -18.28
N LEU A 66 -12.32 -11.81 -17.09
CA LEU A 66 -10.90 -12.09 -16.92
C LEU A 66 -10.70 -13.56 -16.58
N THR A 67 -9.78 -14.22 -17.30
CA THR A 67 -9.41 -15.61 -17.06
C THR A 67 -7.89 -15.70 -16.89
N LEU A 68 -7.45 -16.32 -15.80
CA LEU A 68 -6.03 -16.60 -15.54
C LEU A 68 -5.74 -18.07 -15.82
N THR A 69 -4.70 -18.31 -16.63
CA THR A 69 -4.13 -19.63 -16.87
C THR A 69 -2.76 -19.77 -16.22
N ASP A 70 -2.19 -20.96 -16.31
CA ASP A 70 -0.80 -21.22 -15.92
C ASP A 70 0.24 -20.60 -16.87
N ARG A 71 -0.15 -19.85 -17.91
CA ARG A 71 0.76 -19.18 -18.86
C ARG A 71 0.45 -17.70 -19.08
N ALA A 72 -0.82 -17.31 -19.05
CA ALA A 72 -1.26 -16.01 -19.53
C ALA A 72 -2.55 -15.53 -18.86
N LEU A 73 -2.82 -14.24 -19.03
CA LEU A 73 -4.11 -13.62 -18.74
C LEU A 73 -4.91 -13.46 -20.03
N TYR A 74 -6.18 -13.84 -20.00
CA TYR A 74 -7.11 -13.65 -21.10
C TYR A 74 -8.21 -12.69 -20.67
N PHE A 75 -8.54 -11.75 -21.55
CA PHE A 75 -9.63 -10.81 -21.36
C PHE A 75 -10.62 -10.89 -22.52
N GLU A 76 -11.86 -11.22 -22.20
CA GLU A 76 -12.99 -11.25 -23.12
C GLU A 76 -13.89 -10.04 -22.86
N ALA A 77 -14.02 -9.12 -23.82
CA ALA A 77 -14.92 -7.98 -23.67
C ALA A 77 -16.39 -8.39 -23.86
N ASN A 78 -17.26 -7.93 -22.97
CA ASN A 78 -18.70 -8.11 -23.10
C ASN A 78 -19.25 -7.06 -24.09
N SER A 79 -19.16 -7.33 -25.39
CA SER A 79 -19.76 -6.46 -26.40
C SER A 79 -21.19 -6.92 -26.74
N LEU A 80 -22.10 -5.95 -26.83
CA LEU A 80 -23.51 -6.16 -27.20
C LEU A 80 -23.69 -6.50 -28.69
N THR A 81 -22.70 -6.21 -29.55
CA THR A 81 -22.87 -6.22 -31.01
C THR A 81 -21.97 -7.20 -31.76
N SER A 82 -20.93 -7.74 -31.13
CA SER A 82 -20.08 -8.80 -31.72
C SER A 82 -19.20 -9.46 -30.67
N HIS A 83 -19.03 -10.79 -30.73
CA HIS A 83 -18.02 -11.49 -29.93
C HIS A 83 -16.62 -11.06 -30.38
N GLN A 84 -15.98 -10.14 -29.62
CA GLN A 84 -14.57 -9.83 -29.81
C GLN A 84 -13.72 -11.04 -29.38
N ALA A 85 -12.70 -11.34 -30.16
CA ALA A 85 -11.74 -12.38 -29.81
C ALA A 85 -11.06 -12.06 -28.47
N PRO A 86 -10.80 -13.06 -27.62
CA PRO A 86 -10.11 -12.87 -26.35
C PRO A 86 -8.72 -12.29 -26.58
N VAL A 87 -8.39 -11.23 -25.83
CA VAL A 87 -7.05 -10.65 -25.84
C VAL A 87 -6.19 -11.42 -24.84
N ARG A 88 -4.98 -11.82 -25.25
CA ARG A 88 -4.01 -12.56 -24.42
C ARG A 88 -2.87 -11.64 -23.96
N LEU A 89 -2.50 -11.73 -22.68
CA LEU A 89 -1.30 -11.15 -22.10
C LEU A 89 -0.42 -12.27 -21.53
N ASP A 90 0.80 -12.40 -22.07
CA ASP A 90 1.72 -13.48 -21.72
C ASP A 90 2.46 -13.20 -20.40
N LEU A 91 2.48 -14.20 -19.51
CA LEU A 91 3.17 -14.18 -18.21
C LEU A 91 4.38 -15.12 -18.17
N THR A 92 4.65 -15.87 -19.25
CA THR A 92 5.68 -16.94 -19.25
C THR A 92 7.11 -16.45 -19.08
N ARG A 93 7.35 -15.15 -19.24
CA ARG A 93 8.68 -14.53 -19.11
C ARG A 93 9.15 -14.37 -17.66
N GLY A 94 8.23 -14.21 -16.70
CA GLY A 94 8.58 -14.01 -15.29
C GLY A 94 9.18 -12.63 -14.96
N ASP A 95 8.92 -11.63 -15.80
CA ASP A 95 9.33 -10.23 -15.63
C ASP A 95 8.11 -9.28 -15.67
N ALA A 96 6.91 -9.80 -15.42
CA ALA A 96 5.70 -9.00 -15.49
C ALA A 96 5.64 -7.98 -14.34
N ILE A 97 5.30 -6.74 -14.67
CA ILE A 97 5.16 -5.66 -13.68
C ILE A 97 3.71 -5.64 -13.24
N VAL A 98 3.47 -6.06 -12.00
CA VAL A 98 2.14 -6.16 -11.40
C VAL A 98 2.07 -5.33 -10.12
N HIS A 99 1.27 -4.27 -10.11
CA HIS A 99 1.09 -3.41 -8.92
C HIS A 99 -0.35 -2.91 -8.80
N LYS A 100 -0.72 -2.48 -7.58
CA LYS A 100 -1.99 -1.81 -7.31
C LYS A 100 -1.99 -0.45 -8.00
N LYS A 101 -3.11 -0.08 -8.62
CA LYS A 101 -3.28 1.21 -9.30
C LYS A 101 -4.60 1.85 -8.88
N ARG A 102 -4.53 3.14 -8.58
CA ARG A 102 -5.71 3.95 -8.31
C ARG A 102 -6.32 4.42 -9.62
N VAL A 103 -7.64 4.32 -9.72
CA VAL A 103 -8.42 4.69 -10.91
C VAL A 103 -9.67 5.45 -10.48
N GLY A 104 -10.32 6.12 -11.42
CA GLY A 104 -11.50 6.91 -11.15
C GLY A 104 -12.01 7.64 -12.38
N PRO A 105 -13.23 8.19 -12.31
CA PRO A 105 -13.85 8.86 -13.44
C PRO A 105 -12.96 10.00 -13.95
N PHE A 106 -12.92 10.18 -15.26
CA PHE A 106 -12.08 11.16 -15.95
C PHE A 106 -10.56 11.03 -15.72
N GLY A 107 -10.09 9.85 -15.27
CA GLY A 107 -8.67 9.61 -15.01
C GLY A 107 -8.18 10.07 -13.64
N ALA A 108 -9.09 10.42 -12.73
CA ALA A 108 -8.74 10.78 -11.36
C ALA A 108 -8.28 9.55 -10.54
N GLU A 109 -7.17 9.65 -9.82
CA GLU A 109 -6.59 8.54 -9.02
C GLU A 109 -7.25 8.40 -7.63
N VAL A 110 -8.57 8.26 -7.59
CA VAL A 110 -9.36 8.34 -6.34
C VAL A 110 -9.58 6.97 -5.70
N PHE A 111 -9.89 5.95 -6.49
CA PHE A 111 -10.27 4.64 -5.97
C PHE A 111 -9.13 3.64 -6.12
N ASP A 112 -8.71 3.02 -5.01
CA ASP A 112 -7.79 1.89 -5.05
C ASP A 112 -8.58 0.63 -5.46
N SER A 113 -8.95 0.51 -6.72
CA SER A 113 -9.82 -0.59 -7.19
C SER A 113 -9.24 -1.34 -8.38
N ALA A 114 -8.06 -0.95 -8.88
CA ALA A 114 -7.45 -1.57 -10.04
C ALA A 114 -6.08 -2.18 -9.79
N ILE A 115 -5.71 -3.10 -10.68
CA ILE A 115 -4.35 -3.60 -10.83
C ILE A 115 -3.81 -3.18 -12.20
N SER A 116 -2.53 -2.86 -12.25
CA SER A 116 -1.79 -2.63 -13.49
C SER A 116 -0.93 -3.85 -13.77
N VAL A 117 -1.08 -4.45 -14.96
CA VAL A 117 -0.33 -5.63 -15.41
C VAL A 117 0.35 -5.32 -16.74
N ALA A 118 1.69 -5.28 -16.74
CA ALA A 118 2.47 -5.18 -17.97
C ALA A 118 3.31 -6.44 -18.15
N SER A 119 3.26 -7.03 -19.36
CA SER A 119 4.09 -8.19 -19.70
C SER A 119 5.57 -7.82 -19.85
N LYS A 120 5.85 -6.59 -20.29
CA LYS A 120 7.20 -6.01 -20.40
C LYS A 120 7.21 -4.58 -19.84
N PRO A 121 8.37 -4.08 -19.38
CA PRO A 121 8.52 -2.68 -18.97
C PRO A 121 8.06 -1.67 -20.05
N ASP A 122 8.35 -1.96 -21.32
CA ASP A 122 8.03 -1.08 -22.46
C ASP A 122 6.63 -1.30 -23.05
N SER A 123 5.89 -2.30 -22.55
CA SER A 123 4.55 -2.61 -23.07
C SER A 123 3.47 -1.79 -22.37
N GLU A 124 2.41 -1.44 -23.11
CA GLU A 124 1.27 -0.76 -22.55
C GLU A 124 0.62 -1.62 -21.43
N PRO A 125 0.53 -1.11 -20.19
CA PRO A 125 0.00 -1.86 -19.07
C PRO A 125 -1.51 -2.06 -19.20
N TRP A 126 -1.98 -3.26 -18.91
CA TRP A 126 -3.41 -3.50 -18.72
C TRP A 126 -3.82 -2.98 -17.36
N ILE A 127 -4.76 -2.04 -17.34
CA ILE A 127 -5.37 -1.54 -16.13
C ILE A 127 -6.70 -2.26 -15.97
N LEU A 128 -6.80 -3.11 -14.96
CA LEU A 128 -7.94 -3.97 -14.68
C LEU A 128 -8.57 -3.55 -13.35
N GLU A 129 -9.75 -2.95 -13.42
CA GLU A 129 -10.53 -2.51 -12.28
C GLU A 129 -11.52 -3.58 -11.82
N PHE A 130 -11.56 -3.80 -10.52
CA PHE A 130 -12.47 -4.70 -9.83
C PHE A 130 -13.48 -3.89 -9.03
N VAL A 131 -14.66 -3.70 -9.60
CA VAL A 131 -15.75 -2.94 -8.98
C VAL A 131 -16.39 -3.80 -7.88
N ASP A 132 -15.91 -3.65 -6.65
CA ASP A 132 -16.48 -4.28 -5.47
C ASP A 132 -16.95 -3.20 -4.49
N PHE A 133 -18.27 -3.01 -4.39
CA PHE A 133 -18.89 -2.16 -3.35
C PHE A 133 -18.74 -2.73 -1.92
N GLY A 134 -18.09 -3.90 -1.76
CA GLY A 134 -17.97 -4.67 -0.52
C GLY A 134 -16.54 -4.82 0.02
N GLY A 135 -15.58 -4.07 -0.50
CA GLY A 135 -14.21 -4.00 0.02
C GLY A 135 -13.14 -4.52 -0.95
N GLU A 136 -11.96 -3.93 -0.86
CA GLU A 136 -10.82 -4.05 -1.78
C GLU A 136 -10.22 -5.47 -1.97
N LYS A 137 -10.84 -6.50 -1.39
CA LYS A 137 -10.20 -7.80 -1.19
C LYS A 137 -10.14 -8.67 -2.46
N ARG A 138 -11.05 -8.48 -3.43
CA ARG A 138 -10.99 -9.19 -4.72
C ARG A 138 -9.81 -8.71 -5.57
N ARG A 139 -9.58 -7.41 -5.64
CA ARG A 139 -8.40 -6.80 -6.29
C ARG A 139 -7.12 -7.44 -5.73
N ASP A 140 -7.02 -7.55 -4.41
CA ASP A 140 -5.84 -8.10 -3.74
C ASP A 140 -5.66 -9.60 -3.97
N THR A 141 -6.75 -10.35 -4.04
CA THR A 141 -6.72 -11.76 -4.45
C THR A 141 -6.19 -11.91 -5.87
N TRP A 142 -6.74 -11.15 -6.82
CA TRP A 142 -6.32 -11.18 -8.23
C TRP A 142 -4.86 -10.75 -8.40
N LEU A 143 -4.43 -9.71 -7.69
CA LEU A 143 -3.04 -9.28 -7.64
C LEU A 143 -2.13 -10.44 -7.18
N ALA A 144 -2.50 -11.10 -6.10
CA ALA A 144 -1.70 -12.15 -5.49
C ALA A 144 -1.56 -13.37 -6.41
N ILE A 145 -2.65 -13.86 -7.01
CA ILE A 145 -2.61 -15.04 -7.90
C ILE A 145 -1.85 -14.76 -9.21
N VAL A 146 -1.93 -13.54 -9.76
CA VAL A 146 -1.16 -13.15 -10.95
C VAL A 146 0.33 -13.09 -10.62
N LYS A 147 0.69 -12.48 -9.48
CA LYS A 147 2.07 -12.44 -9.00
C LYS A 147 2.63 -13.82 -8.67
N GLU A 148 1.81 -14.76 -8.21
CA GLU A 148 2.23 -16.14 -7.97
C GLU A 148 2.70 -16.82 -9.26
N ILE A 149 1.94 -16.68 -10.34
CA ILE A 149 2.30 -17.26 -11.65
C ILE A 149 3.53 -16.57 -12.24
N ASP A 150 3.59 -15.24 -12.20
CA ASP A 150 4.78 -14.49 -12.63
C ASP A 150 6.02 -14.92 -11.85
N THR A 151 5.93 -15.01 -10.52
CA THR A 151 7.05 -15.43 -9.67
C THR A 151 7.43 -16.90 -9.89
N ALA A 152 6.46 -17.77 -10.19
CA ALA A 152 6.75 -19.16 -10.57
C ALA A 152 7.54 -19.23 -11.88
N TYR A 153 7.21 -18.41 -12.88
CA TYR A 153 7.99 -18.31 -14.12
C TYR A 153 9.38 -17.70 -13.91
N TRP A 154 9.47 -16.64 -13.10
CA TRP A 154 10.75 -16.09 -12.66
C TRP A 154 11.63 -17.14 -12.00
N PHE A 155 11.06 -17.96 -11.11
CA PHE A 155 11.74 -19.05 -10.43
C PHE A 155 12.22 -20.11 -11.42
N ILE A 156 11.39 -20.51 -12.38
CA ILE A 156 11.75 -21.45 -13.45
C ILE A 156 12.89 -20.89 -14.32
N GLY A 157 12.85 -19.61 -14.67
CA GLY A 157 13.89 -18.97 -15.48
C GLY A 157 15.21 -18.78 -14.72
N THR A 158 15.15 -18.54 -13.42
CA THR A 158 16.32 -18.22 -12.58
C THR A 158 17.02 -19.45 -12.02
N TYR A 159 16.25 -20.44 -11.55
CA TYR A 159 16.76 -21.64 -10.88
C TYR A 159 16.61 -22.92 -11.72
N GLY A 160 15.79 -22.87 -12.77
CA GLY A 160 15.58 -23.99 -13.66
C GLY A 160 16.69 -24.15 -14.71
N PRO A 161 16.79 -25.34 -15.32
CA PRO A 161 17.70 -25.60 -16.42
C PRO A 161 17.26 -24.86 -17.70
N LYS A 162 18.23 -24.36 -18.48
CA LYS A 162 17.98 -23.67 -19.76
C LYS A 162 17.44 -24.66 -20.80
N ASP A 163 16.37 -24.31 -21.52
CA ASP A 163 15.62 -25.18 -22.45
C ASP A 163 16.45 -25.94 -23.51
N LYS A 164 17.68 -25.51 -23.82
CA LYS A 164 18.57 -26.13 -24.82
C LYS A 164 19.71 -26.98 -24.25
N ASP A 165 19.74 -27.22 -22.94
CA ASP A 165 20.84 -27.99 -22.32
C ASP A 165 20.72 -29.50 -22.64
N PRO A 166 21.72 -30.14 -23.26
CA PRO A 166 21.68 -31.57 -23.58
C PRO A 166 21.53 -32.47 -22.33
N SER A 167 21.94 -32.01 -21.14
CA SER A 167 21.76 -32.72 -19.87
C SER A 167 20.29 -32.98 -19.50
N LEU A 168 19.36 -32.17 -20.01
CA LEU A 168 17.91 -32.30 -19.78
C LEU A 168 17.32 -33.59 -20.36
N LYS A 169 17.97 -34.20 -21.36
CA LYS A 169 17.44 -35.39 -22.04
C LYS A 169 17.52 -36.65 -21.18
N TYR A 170 18.47 -36.69 -20.25
CA TYR A 170 18.92 -37.88 -19.53
C TYR A 170 18.40 -37.98 -18.08
N MET A 171 17.67 -36.97 -17.60
CA MET A 171 17.12 -36.91 -16.25
C MET A 171 15.60 -36.72 -16.29
N ASP A 172 14.87 -37.64 -15.64
CA ASP A 172 13.41 -37.57 -15.55
C ASP A 172 12.93 -36.34 -14.78
N GLY A 173 13.70 -35.93 -13.77
CA GLY A 173 13.46 -34.72 -12.97
C GLY A 173 13.51 -33.44 -13.79
N SER A 174 14.34 -33.39 -14.83
CA SER A 174 14.49 -32.23 -15.70
C SER A 174 13.27 -31.96 -16.57
N LYS A 175 12.68 -33.02 -17.14
CA LYS A 175 11.48 -32.92 -18.00
C LYS A 175 10.23 -32.56 -17.20
N LEU A 176 10.13 -33.05 -15.96
CA LEU A 176 8.96 -32.87 -15.11
C LEU A 176 9.08 -31.67 -14.15
N GLY A 177 10.28 -31.15 -13.91
CA GLY A 177 10.53 -30.09 -12.93
C GLY A 177 9.74 -28.81 -13.21
N ARG A 178 9.69 -28.36 -14.47
CA ARG A 178 8.87 -27.20 -14.87
C ARG A 178 7.39 -27.43 -14.58
N LYS A 179 6.86 -28.61 -14.91
CA LYS A 179 5.47 -28.99 -14.64
C LYS A 179 5.19 -29.07 -13.13
N ARG A 180 6.13 -29.58 -12.32
CA ARG A 180 6.01 -29.63 -10.85
C ARG A 180 5.96 -28.23 -10.24
N ALA A 181 6.83 -27.32 -10.68
CA ALA A 181 6.84 -25.95 -10.19
C ALA A 181 5.50 -25.23 -10.49
N LEU A 182 5.02 -25.34 -11.73
CA LEU A 182 3.72 -24.78 -12.14
C LEU A 182 2.54 -25.45 -11.42
N ALA A 183 2.57 -26.77 -11.23
CA ALA A 183 1.57 -27.48 -10.44
C ALA A 183 1.57 -27.03 -8.98
N SER A 184 2.74 -26.76 -8.40
CA SER A 184 2.88 -26.24 -7.03
C SER A 184 2.22 -24.86 -6.88
N ALA A 185 2.48 -23.96 -7.84
CA ALA A 185 1.84 -22.64 -7.91
C ALA A 185 0.32 -22.77 -8.09
N SER A 186 -0.13 -23.58 -9.06
CA SER A 186 -1.55 -23.87 -9.31
C SER A 186 -2.28 -24.43 -8.09
N ASN A 187 -1.63 -25.33 -7.36
CA ASN A 187 -2.15 -25.90 -6.12
C ASN A 187 -2.17 -24.88 -4.98
N SER A 188 -1.20 -23.94 -4.90
CA SER A 188 -1.25 -22.85 -3.91
C SER A 188 -2.45 -21.93 -4.16
N ILE A 189 -2.74 -21.60 -5.42
CA ILE A 189 -3.93 -20.83 -5.82
C ILE A 189 -5.21 -21.60 -5.49
N ALA A 190 -5.23 -22.92 -5.71
CA ALA A 190 -6.41 -23.75 -5.37
C ALA A 190 -6.69 -23.72 -3.86
N ARG A 191 -5.63 -23.79 -3.06
CA ARG A 191 -5.72 -23.69 -1.59
C ARG A 191 -6.24 -22.32 -1.15
N LEU A 192 -5.76 -21.24 -1.77
CA LEU A 192 -6.26 -19.89 -1.51
C LEU A 192 -7.77 -19.79 -1.83
N GLN A 193 -8.19 -20.26 -3.00
CA GLN A 193 -9.60 -20.26 -3.41
C GLN A 193 -10.48 -21.10 -2.47
N ALA A 194 -10.02 -22.28 -2.06
CA ALA A 194 -10.73 -23.14 -1.12
C ALA A 194 -10.94 -22.47 0.24
N VAL A 195 -9.91 -21.79 0.77
CA VAL A 195 -10.01 -21.00 2.01
C VAL A 195 -11.00 -19.84 1.85
N GLN A 196 -11.01 -19.18 0.69
CA GLN A 196 -11.96 -18.11 0.40
C GLN A 196 -13.42 -18.59 0.37
N HIS A 197 -13.67 -19.74 -0.25
CA HIS A 197 -15.00 -20.35 -0.28
C HIS A 197 -15.46 -20.75 1.11
N MET A 198 -14.57 -21.38 1.89
CA MET A 198 -14.85 -21.77 3.28
C MET A 198 -15.19 -20.57 4.17
N LEU A 199 -14.45 -19.47 4.07
CA LEU A 199 -14.63 -18.29 4.93
C LEU A 199 -15.74 -17.36 4.46
N GLY A 200 -16.27 -17.54 3.24
CA GLY A 200 -17.24 -16.64 2.61
C GLY A 200 -16.71 -15.22 2.38
N GLN A 201 -15.43 -14.99 2.64
CA GLN A 201 -14.73 -13.71 2.49
C GLN A 201 -13.28 -13.97 2.06
N SER A 202 -12.68 -12.97 1.41
CA SER A 202 -11.24 -13.01 1.11
C SER A 202 -10.41 -12.94 2.40
N SER A 203 -9.35 -13.76 2.45
CA SER A 203 -8.33 -13.77 3.50
C SER A 203 -7.78 -12.36 3.78
N GLU A 204 -7.43 -12.07 5.04
CA GLU A 204 -6.80 -10.79 5.43
C GLU A 204 -5.49 -10.54 4.66
N ASP A 205 -4.74 -11.62 4.37
CA ASP A 205 -3.58 -11.57 3.50
C ASP A 205 -3.61 -12.73 2.49
N PRO A 206 -4.04 -12.47 1.24
CA PRO A 206 -4.02 -13.47 0.17
C PRO A 206 -2.60 -13.95 -0.18
N SER A 207 -1.56 -13.15 0.11
CA SER A 207 -0.19 -13.50 -0.24
C SER A 207 0.36 -14.65 0.59
N SER A 208 -0.02 -14.74 1.86
CA SER A 208 0.48 -15.73 2.83
C SER A 208 0.29 -17.21 2.43
N LEU A 209 -0.75 -17.52 1.65
CA LEU A 209 -1.06 -18.90 1.22
C LEU A 209 -0.38 -19.31 -0.09
N LEU A 210 0.20 -18.34 -0.79
CA LEU A 210 0.86 -18.53 -2.08
C LEU A 210 2.32 -18.92 -1.87
N GLN A 211 2.82 -19.87 -2.65
CA GLN A 211 4.10 -20.50 -2.36
C GLN A 211 5.28 -19.66 -2.84
N PHE A 212 5.21 -19.07 -4.03
CA PHE A 212 6.32 -18.33 -4.61
C PHE A 212 6.27 -16.86 -4.21
N TYR A 213 5.09 -16.24 -4.27
CA TYR A 213 4.90 -14.83 -4.02
C TYR A 213 5.21 -14.44 -2.56
N SER A 214 4.72 -15.21 -1.58
CA SER A 214 5.01 -14.94 -0.15
C SER A 214 6.51 -14.99 0.19
N ILE A 215 7.26 -15.82 -0.55
CA ILE A 215 8.67 -16.06 -0.28
C ILE A 215 9.54 -15.01 -0.96
N LYS A 216 9.17 -14.53 -2.16
CA LYS A 216 10.01 -13.66 -3.00
C LYS A 216 10.56 -12.44 -2.27
N ASP A 217 9.70 -11.74 -1.54
CA ASP A 217 10.02 -10.46 -0.90
C ASP A 217 10.54 -10.65 0.55
N ALA A 218 10.66 -11.90 1.01
CA ALA A 218 10.98 -12.24 2.38
C ALA A 218 12.49 -12.51 2.61
N PRO A 219 13.00 -12.31 3.84
CA PRO A 219 14.41 -12.56 4.14
C PRO A 219 14.75 -14.05 4.02
N SER A 220 15.91 -14.39 3.46
CA SER A 220 16.32 -15.79 3.17
C SER A 220 15.47 -16.51 2.12
N ALA A 221 14.69 -15.80 1.30
CA ALA A 221 13.97 -16.38 0.16
C ALA A 221 14.86 -17.30 -0.69
N GLU A 222 16.11 -16.87 -0.89
CA GLU A 222 17.17 -17.62 -1.59
C GLU A 222 17.30 -19.08 -1.15
N LEU A 223 17.32 -19.36 0.16
CA LEU A 223 17.50 -20.72 0.67
C LEU A 223 16.29 -21.60 0.34
N VAL A 224 15.08 -21.02 0.39
CA VAL A 224 13.85 -21.75 0.08
C VAL A 224 13.75 -21.99 -1.42
N PHE A 225 14.07 -21.02 -2.26
CA PHE A 225 14.09 -21.23 -3.71
C PHE A 225 15.16 -22.24 -4.14
N GLU A 226 16.36 -22.21 -3.56
CA GLU A 226 17.40 -23.20 -3.84
C GLU A 226 16.97 -24.62 -3.49
N THR A 227 16.37 -24.80 -2.30
CA THR A 227 15.86 -26.11 -1.88
C THR A 227 14.65 -26.56 -2.71
N LEU A 228 13.75 -25.65 -3.07
CA LEU A 228 12.66 -25.92 -4.01
C LEU A 228 13.19 -26.28 -5.40
N ALA A 229 14.27 -25.67 -5.86
CA ALA A 229 14.86 -25.97 -7.17
C ALA A 229 15.41 -27.40 -7.19
N VAL A 230 16.14 -27.76 -6.15
CA VAL A 230 16.61 -29.13 -5.88
C VAL A 230 15.42 -30.09 -5.86
N THR A 231 14.35 -29.77 -5.11
CA THR A 231 13.15 -30.61 -5.06
C THR A 231 12.38 -30.69 -6.38
N ASN A 232 12.40 -29.67 -7.24
CA ASN A 232 11.66 -29.72 -8.50
C ASN A 232 12.44 -30.48 -9.58
N TRP A 233 13.69 -30.13 -9.81
CA TRP A 233 14.48 -30.61 -10.95
C TRP A 233 15.36 -31.81 -10.67
N ALA A 234 15.64 -32.15 -9.41
CA ALA A 234 16.39 -33.38 -9.12
C ALA A 234 15.63 -34.62 -9.57
N GLY A 235 16.36 -35.61 -10.05
CA GLY A 235 15.79 -36.86 -10.50
C GLY A 235 16.80 -37.98 -10.44
N ARG A 236 16.29 -39.20 -10.59
CA ARG A 236 17.14 -40.35 -10.93
C ARG A 236 17.53 -40.21 -12.40
N MET A 237 18.76 -40.63 -12.73
CA MET A 237 19.17 -40.75 -14.12
C MET A 237 18.51 -41.97 -14.76
N ASP A 238 18.12 -41.83 -16.02
CA ASP A 238 17.59 -42.93 -16.82
C ASP A 238 18.65 -44.05 -16.95
N SER A 239 18.26 -45.32 -16.80
CA SER A 239 19.17 -46.46 -16.96
C SER A 239 19.79 -46.50 -18.36
N ARG A 240 19.05 -46.04 -19.38
CA ARG A 240 19.52 -45.93 -20.76
C ARG A 240 20.60 -44.84 -20.92
N ALA A 241 20.53 -43.77 -20.11
CA ALA A 241 21.56 -42.74 -20.04
C ALA A 241 22.83 -43.24 -19.34
N LYS A 242 22.65 -44.10 -18.32
CA LYS A 242 23.75 -44.76 -17.61
C LYS A 242 24.52 -45.71 -18.55
N GLU A 243 23.81 -46.46 -19.40
CA GLU A 243 24.40 -47.35 -20.41
C GLU A 243 25.10 -46.60 -21.56
N LEU A 244 24.51 -45.52 -22.08
CA LEU A 244 25.11 -44.66 -23.12
C LEU A 244 26.37 -43.92 -22.62
N ALA A 245 26.45 -43.61 -21.32
CA ALA A 245 27.65 -43.03 -20.72
C ALA A 245 28.78 -44.07 -20.60
N VAL A 246 28.43 -45.31 -20.23
CA VAL A 246 29.39 -46.42 -20.10
C VAL A 246 29.92 -46.90 -21.45
N SER A 247 29.10 -46.89 -22.52
CA SER A 247 29.54 -47.36 -23.85
C SER A 247 30.46 -46.39 -24.58
N ASN A 248 30.47 -45.10 -24.22
CA ASN A 248 31.28 -44.08 -24.88
C ASN A 248 32.69 -43.92 -24.28
N GLY A 249 33.13 -44.82 -23.41
CA GLY A 249 34.50 -44.80 -22.86
C GLY A 249 34.85 -43.53 -22.09
N VAL A 250 33.85 -42.80 -21.60
CA VAL A 250 34.04 -41.65 -20.72
C VAL A 250 34.13 -42.23 -19.30
N GLY A 251 35.26 -42.04 -18.63
CA GLY A 251 35.45 -42.44 -17.24
C GLY A 251 34.34 -41.89 -16.33
N GLU A 252 34.26 -42.37 -15.09
CA GLU A 252 33.27 -42.00 -14.06
C GLU A 252 33.04 -40.49 -13.86
N GLU A 253 33.89 -39.65 -14.43
CA GLU A 253 33.72 -38.21 -14.58
C GLU A 253 33.21 -37.87 -15.99
N THR A 254 31.89 -37.76 -16.15
CA THR A 254 31.18 -36.59 -16.72
C THR A 254 29.77 -36.98 -17.21
N PRO A 255 28.73 -36.43 -16.55
CA PRO A 255 27.85 -35.51 -17.29
C PRO A 255 27.86 -34.10 -16.66
N GLY A 256 28.55 -33.17 -17.32
CA GLY A 256 28.40 -31.71 -17.18
C GLY A 256 29.31 -30.96 -16.19
N ALA A 257 30.64 -31.14 -16.27
CA ALA A 257 31.72 -30.30 -15.69
C ALA A 257 31.40 -29.46 -14.42
N GLY A 258 31.68 -30.08 -13.27
CA GLY A 258 31.55 -29.56 -11.90
C GLY A 258 31.26 -30.72 -10.94
N GLN A 259 31.59 -30.61 -9.65
CA GLN A 259 31.20 -31.63 -8.65
C GLN A 259 29.66 -31.73 -8.59
N ASN A 260 29.08 -32.70 -9.28
CA ASN A 260 27.66 -33.03 -9.17
C ASN A 260 27.41 -33.54 -7.75
N ALA A 261 26.51 -32.89 -7.02
CA ALA A 261 26.13 -33.38 -5.71
C ALA A 261 25.19 -34.57 -5.91
N MET A 262 25.58 -35.74 -5.44
CA MET A 262 24.69 -36.88 -5.36
C MET A 262 23.92 -36.79 -4.04
N GLY A 263 22.59 -36.79 -4.11
CA GLY A 263 21.74 -36.93 -2.94
C GLY A 263 21.89 -38.32 -2.34
N GLU A 264 21.76 -38.41 -1.03
CA GLU A 264 21.78 -39.69 -0.30
C GLU A 264 20.61 -40.62 -0.72
N ASP A 265 19.61 -40.12 -1.45
CA ASP A 265 18.49 -40.86 -2.06
C ASP A 265 18.80 -41.45 -3.46
N GLY A 266 20.03 -41.26 -3.95
CA GLY A 266 20.49 -41.63 -5.29
C GLY A 266 20.00 -40.68 -6.39
N SER A 267 19.40 -39.55 -6.05
CA SER A 267 19.11 -38.49 -7.03
C SER A 267 20.36 -37.69 -7.33
N ILE A 268 20.55 -37.36 -8.60
CA ILE A 268 21.72 -36.58 -9.04
C ILE A 268 21.29 -35.12 -9.16
N TYR A 269 22.03 -34.22 -8.50
CA TYR A 269 21.86 -32.78 -8.63
C TYR A 269 22.96 -32.24 -9.55
N LEU A 270 22.57 -31.75 -10.72
CA LEU A 270 23.53 -31.14 -11.63
C LEU A 270 23.91 -29.75 -11.10
N SER A 271 25.18 -29.58 -10.75
CA SER A 271 25.76 -28.28 -10.40
C SER A 271 25.61 -27.26 -11.53
N LYS A 272 25.53 -27.74 -12.76
CA LYS A 272 25.31 -26.96 -13.98
C LYS A 272 24.04 -26.09 -13.97
N TRP A 273 23.02 -26.45 -13.17
CA TRP A 273 21.79 -25.66 -13.04
C TRP A 273 21.90 -24.55 -11.98
N MET A 274 22.95 -24.55 -11.15
CA MET A 274 23.20 -23.54 -10.12
C MET A 274 23.73 -22.25 -10.74
N THR A 275 22.91 -21.61 -11.58
CA THR A 275 23.28 -20.38 -12.31
C THR A 275 22.85 -19.11 -11.59
N ALA A 276 21.97 -19.22 -10.59
CA ALA A 276 21.53 -18.08 -9.80
C ALA A 276 22.69 -17.52 -8.95
N PRO A 277 22.82 -16.18 -8.81
CA PRO A 277 23.87 -15.57 -7.99
C PRO A 277 23.75 -15.94 -6.51
N THR A 278 22.55 -16.34 -6.06
CA THR A 278 22.28 -16.68 -4.66
C THR A 278 23.06 -17.91 -4.17
N TRP A 279 23.39 -18.86 -5.06
CA TRP A 279 24.15 -20.07 -4.72
C TRP A 279 25.55 -19.75 -4.18
N ASN A 280 26.12 -18.61 -4.58
CA ASN A 280 27.44 -18.17 -4.12
C ASN A 280 27.39 -17.33 -2.83
N SER A 281 26.19 -17.00 -2.33
CA SER A 281 26.03 -16.27 -1.07
C SER A 281 26.64 -17.06 0.08
N THR A 282 27.36 -16.36 0.98
CA THR A 282 27.91 -16.95 2.21
C THR A 282 26.85 -17.71 3.00
N LYS A 283 25.62 -17.23 2.99
CA LYS A 283 24.47 -17.83 3.68
C LYS A 283 24.07 -19.16 3.06
N SER A 284 23.98 -19.22 1.72
CA SER A 284 23.72 -20.45 0.98
C SER A 284 24.84 -21.47 1.18
N GLN A 285 26.10 -21.05 1.04
CA GLN A 285 27.24 -21.94 1.26
C GLN A 285 27.26 -22.53 2.68
N ASN A 286 26.99 -21.73 3.70
CA ASN A 286 26.93 -22.20 5.08
C ASN A 286 25.75 -23.16 5.30
N PHE A 287 24.59 -22.88 4.71
CA PHE A 287 23.42 -23.76 4.77
C PHE A 287 23.70 -25.15 4.18
N TRP A 288 24.28 -25.20 2.97
CA TRP A 288 24.60 -26.45 2.28
C TRP A 288 25.81 -27.18 2.90
N LYS A 289 26.80 -26.47 3.45
CA LYS A 289 27.93 -27.07 4.19
C LYS A 289 27.50 -27.63 5.55
N ALA A 290 26.63 -26.93 6.28
CA ALA A 290 26.12 -27.39 7.58
C ALA A 290 25.37 -28.72 7.48
N TYR A 291 24.79 -29.03 6.31
CA TYR A 291 24.20 -30.34 6.05
C TYR A 291 25.23 -31.48 6.00
N LYS A 292 26.40 -31.24 5.39
CA LYS A 292 27.49 -32.23 5.29
C LYS A 292 28.16 -32.52 6.65
N GLY A 293 27.99 -31.64 7.64
CA GLY A 293 28.69 -31.63 8.94
C GLY A 293 28.06 -32.43 10.10
N GLY A 294 26.93 -33.12 9.92
CA GLY A 294 26.56 -34.26 10.78
C GLY A 294 25.91 -34.01 12.15
N ILE A 295 24.79 -33.27 12.24
CA ILE A 295 23.97 -33.21 13.49
C ILE A 295 22.49 -33.58 13.27
N SER A 296 21.98 -33.59 12.04
CA SER A 296 20.56 -33.89 11.72
C SER A 296 20.41 -35.10 10.79
N ARG A 297 21.05 -36.23 11.11
CA ARG A 297 20.92 -37.48 10.35
C ARG A 297 19.59 -38.16 10.69
N GLY A 298 18.55 -37.83 9.94
CA GLY A 298 17.39 -38.70 9.80
C GLY A 298 17.60 -39.70 8.67
N LEU A 299 16.97 -40.87 8.75
CA LEU A 299 16.95 -41.87 7.68
C LEU A 299 16.18 -41.30 6.48
N VAL A 300 16.87 -41.08 5.37
CA VAL A 300 16.28 -40.57 4.12
C VAL A 300 15.59 -41.75 3.41
N LEU A 301 14.25 -41.80 3.48
CA LEU A 301 13.44 -42.81 2.79
C LEU A 301 13.10 -42.43 1.35
N GLY A 302 13.38 -41.18 0.97
CA GLY A 302 13.25 -40.69 -0.40
C GLY A 302 13.41 -39.17 -0.49
N LYS A 303 13.25 -38.63 -1.70
CA LYS A 303 13.50 -37.22 -2.06
C LYS A 303 12.91 -36.17 -1.11
N ASN A 304 11.75 -36.46 -0.50
CA ASN A 304 11.02 -35.56 0.39
C ASN A 304 10.68 -36.17 1.77
N TYR A 305 11.17 -37.37 2.08
CA TYR A 305 10.79 -38.09 3.31
C TYR A 305 12.03 -38.47 4.10
N VAL A 306 12.16 -37.88 5.29
CA VAL A 306 13.26 -38.12 6.22
C VAL A 306 12.66 -38.53 7.56
N VAL A 307 13.06 -39.68 8.10
CA VAL A 307 12.61 -40.18 9.40
C VAL A 307 13.66 -39.84 10.46
N GLY A 308 13.28 -39.09 11.49
CA GLY A 308 14.19 -38.68 12.57
C GLY A 308 15.05 -37.44 12.27
N GLY A 309 14.75 -36.70 11.19
CA GLY A 309 15.44 -35.45 10.82
C GLY A 309 14.53 -34.50 10.04
N LEU A 310 15.02 -33.28 9.77
CA LEU A 310 14.32 -32.28 8.95
C LEU A 310 14.70 -32.45 7.48
N THR A 311 13.76 -32.27 6.56
CA THR A 311 14.10 -32.19 5.14
C THR A 311 14.89 -30.91 4.84
N ASN A 312 15.57 -30.87 3.69
CA ASN A 312 16.27 -29.66 3.24
C ASN A 312 15.31 -28.47 3.12
N LEU A 313 14.11 -28.72 2.60
CA LEU A 313 13.05 -27.71 2.50
C LEU A 313 12.60 -27.24 3.89
N ASP A 314 12.33 -28.16 4.83
CA ASP A 314 11.86 -27.79 6.17
C ASP A 314 12.87 -26.93 6.93
N ARG A 315 14.17 -27.20 6.74
CA ARG A 315 15.23 -26.40 7.35
C ARG A 315 15.29 -24.99 6.75
N ALA A 316 15.20 -24.88 5.42
CA ALA A 316 15.16 -23.59 4.75
C ALA A 316 13.92 -22.78 5.16
N VAL A 317 12.75 -23.42 5.23
CA VAL A 317 11.49 -22.81 5.67
C VAL A 317 11.58 -22.35 7.13
N ARG A 318 12.16 -23.14 8.04
CA ARG A 318 12.37 -22.71 9.44
C ARG A 318 13.30 -21.50 9.55
N ALA A 319 14.39 -21.49 8.79
CA ALA A 319 15.31 -20.35 8.76
C ALA A 319 14.61 -19.08 8.22
N TRP A 320 13.79 -19.23 7.17
CA TRP A 320 12.95 -18.17 6.62
C TRP A 320 11.92 -17.65 7.63
N GLN A 321 11.21 -18.56 8.34
CA GLN A 321 10.20 -18.19 9.34
C GLN A 321 10.81 -17.39 10.50
N GLU A 322 11.96 -17.82 11.03
CA GLU A 322 12.58 -17.12 12.16
C GLU A 322 13.02 -15.70 11.78
N GLN A 323 13.58 -15.52 10.57
CA GLN A 323 13.99 -14.20 10.10
C GLN A 323 12.79 -13.30 9.79
N SER A 324 11.74 -13.85 9.17
CA SER A 324 10.51 -13.09 8.90
C SER A 324 9.89 -12.59 10.20
N ARG A 325 9.83 -13.44 11.24
CA ARG A 325 9.33 -13.07 12.57
C ARG A 325 10.11 -11.91 13.22
N VAL A 326 11.42 -11.85 13.03
CA VAL A 326 12.26 -10.74 13.54
C VAL A 326 11.93 -9.44 12.80
N ILE A 327 11.75 -9.49 11.49
CA ILE A 327 11.37 -8.31 10.69
C ILE A 327 9.96 -7.85 11.06
N ASP A 328 9.00 -8.75 11.20
CA ASP A 328 7.63 -8.40 11.57
C ASP A 328 7.56 -7.71 12.94
N LYS A 329 8.34 -8.20 13.92
CA LYS A 329 8.49 -7.53 15.22
C LYS A 329 9.11 -6.14 15.09
N THR A 330 10.12 -5.98 14.24
CA THR A 330 10.78 -4.69 14.00
C THR A 330 9.82 -3.71 13.34
N LYS A 331 9.06 -4.16 12.34
CA LYS A 331 8.03 -3.38 11.66
C LYS A 331 6.91 -2.96 12.62
N ALA A 332 6.43 -3.88 13.46
CA ALA A 332 5.46 -3.56 14.50
C ALA A 332 5.99 -2.52 15.52
N THR A 333 7.30 -2.55 15.82
CA THR A 333 7.93 -1.56 16.71
C THR A 333 8.03 -0.19 16.05
N ILE A 334 8.37 -0.14 14.75
CA ILE A 334 8.40 1.10 13.96
C ILE A 334 6.99 1.69 13.84
N ASP A 335 5.99 0.86 13.51
CA ASP A 335 4.59 1.27 13.41
C ASP A 335 4.07 1.76 14.77
N GLY A 336 4.45 1.10 15.88
CA GLY A 336 4.15 1.55 17.24
C GLY A 336 4.80 2.89 17.60
N ALA A 337 6.05 3.13 17.18
CA ALA A 337 6.72 4.41 17.37
C ALA A 337 6.07 5.53 16.55
N LYS A 338 5.61 5.24 15.33
CA LYS A 338 4.89 6.18 14.47
C LYS A 338 3.53 6.56 15.07
N LEU A 339 2.76 5.57 15.54
CA LEU A 339 1.48 5.79 16.23
C LEU A 339 1.64 6.67 17.47
N LYS A 340 2.78 6.61 18.17
CA LYS A 340 3.08 7.46 19.33
C LYS A 340 3.34 8.93 18.95
N GLY A 341 3.74 9.22 17.71
CA GLY A 341 3.89 10.60 17.21
C GLY A 341 2.56 11.28 16.85
N ILE A 342 1.49 10.50 16.65
CA ILE A 342 0.18 11.01 16.23
C ILE A 342 -0.52 11.84 17.32
N PRO A 343 -0.58 11.41 18.61
CA PRO A 343 -1.13 12.22 19.70
C PRO A 343 -0.47 13.60 19.79
N ASN A 344 0.87 13.66 19.74
CA ASN A 344 1.62 14.91 19.84
C ASN A 344 1.29 15.89 18.69
N ASN A 345 1.09 15.39 17.47
CA ASN A 345 0.73 16.22 16.32
C ASN A 345 -0.73 16.69 16.35
N VAL A 346 -1.64 15.87 16.90
CA VAL A 346 -3.05 16.20 17.08
C VAL A 346 -3.23 17.26 18.14
N ASP A 347 -2.47 17.20 19.23
CA ASP A 347 -2.56 18.20 20.31
C ASP A 347 -2.03 19.56 19.84
N LEU A 348 -0.98 19.58 19.02
CA LEU A 348 -0.53 20.81 18.35
C LEU A 348 -1.63 21.41 17.45
N LEU A 349 -2.35 20.58 16.68
CA LEU A 349 -3.46 21.05 15.84
C LEU A 349 -4.63 21.59 16.68
N LYS A 350 -5.00 20.89 17.76
CA LYS A 350 -6.08 21.33 18.65
C LYS A 350 -5.79 22.72 19.20
N GLU A 351 -4.59 22.92 19.73
CA GLU A 351 -4.15 24.21 20.28
C GLU A 351 -4.18 25.33 19.24
N LEU A 352 -3.89 24.98 17.98
CA LEU A 352 -3.93 25.92 16.86
C LEU A 352 -5.33 26.20 16.29
N MET A 353 -6.26 25.26 16.46
CA MET A 353 -7.66 25.41 16.06
C MET A 353 -8.54 26.08 17.14
N LEU A 354 -8.02 26.23 18.37
CA LEU A 354 -8.69 26.96 19.47
C LEU A 354 -9.26 28.32 19.05
N PRO A 355 -8.52 29.25 18.39
CA PRO A 355 -9.06 30.55 18.01
C PRO A 355 -10.27 30.44 17.06
N PHE A 356 -10.29 29.48 16.14
CA PHE A 356 -11.42 29.25 15.24
C PHE A 356 -12.63 28.65 15.97
N SER A 357 -12.37 27.75 16.93
CA SER A 357 -13.43 27.16 17.75
C SER A 357 -14.16 28.21 18.58
N ILE A 358 -13.43 29.20 19.12
CA ILE A 358 -14.00 30.32 19.87
C ILE A 358 -14.88 31.19 18.96
N ILE A 359 -14.43 31.50 17.74
CA ILE A 359 -15.22 32.26 16.75
C ILE A 359 -16.49 31.50 16.37
N ALA A 360 -16.38 30.20 16.13
CA ALA A 360 -17.52 29.35 15.77
C ALA A 360 -18.57 29.28 16.89
N VAL A 361 -18.12 29.17 18.16
CA VAL A 361 -19.01 29.22 19.32
C VAL A 361 -19.70 30.57 19.41
N ASN A 362 -18.97 31.68 19.27
CA ASN A 362 -19.57 33.02 19.30
C ASN A 362 -20.60 33.21 18.16
N PHE A 363 -20.34 32.66 16.98
CA PHE A 363 -21.29 32.67 15.87
C PHE A 363 -22.53 31.81 16.17
N GLN A 364 -22.35 30.66 16.82
CA GLN A 364 -23.46 29.84 17.30
C GLN A 364 -24.29 30.57 18.37
N LYS A 365 -23.67 31.32 19.28
CA LYS A 365 -24.37 32.17 20.26
C LYS A 365 -25.23 33.25 19.58
N LEU A 366 -24.68 33.89 18.55
CA LEU A 366 -25.44 34.81 17.69
C LEU A 366 -26.63 34.10 17.02
N LYS A 367 -26.43 32.91 16.47
CA LYS A 367 -27.52 32.14 15.83
C LYS A 367 -28.59 31.69 16.82
N ARG A 368 -28.21 31.41 18.07
CA ARG A 368 -29.11 31.01 19.17
C ARG A 368 -29.81 32.20 19.85
N TRP A 369 -29.59 33.43 19.38
CA TRP A 369 -30.19 34.66 19.93
C TRP A 369 -29.96 34.84 21.44
N GLU A 370 -28.83 34.37 21.95
CA GLU A 370 -28.50 34.45 23.38
C GLU A 370 -28.39 35.92 23.85
N GLU A 371 -27.89 36.80 22.97
CA GLU A 371 -27.93 38.25 23.13
C GLU A 371 -28.76 38.89 22.00
N PRO A 372 -30.05 39.20 22.23
CA PRO A 372 -30.96 39.61 21.16
C PRO A 372 -30.61 40.97 20.56
N GLY A 373 -30.06 41.90 21.35
CA GLY A 373 -29.65 43.23 20.87
C GLY A 373 -28.45 43.17 19.90
N VAL A 374 -27.44 42.36 20.24
CA VAL A 374 -26.24 42.17 19.40
C VAL A 374 -26.58 41.38 18.14
N THR A 375 -27.43 40.36 18.27
CA THR A 375 -27.89 39.53 17.14
C THR A 375 -28.74 40.34 16.17
N ALA A 376 -29.69 41.15 16.67
CA ALA A 376 -30.49 42.04 15.84
C ALA A 376 -29.62 43.11 15.16
N GLY A 377 -28.67 43.71 15.88
CA GLY A 377 -27.71 44.66 15.30
C GLY A 377 -26.85 44.03 14.20
N PHE A 378 -26.35 42.81 14.42
CA PHE A 378 -25.59 42.04 13.44
C PHE A 378 -26.43 41.72 12.20
N LEU A 379 -27.68 41.30 12.37
CA LEU A 379 -28.60 41.01 11.27
C LEU A 379 -28.95 42.26 10.46
N ILE A 380 -29.23 43.38 11.11
CA ILE A 380 -29.51 44.66 10.44
C ILE A 380 -28.28 45.13 9.66
N ALA A 381 -27.08 45.01 10.25
CA ALA A 381 -25.84 45.33 9.56
C ALA A 381 -25.58 44.41 8.37
N ALA A 382 -25.75 43.08 8.54
CA ALA A 382 -25.58 42.10 7.48
C ALA A 382 -26.59 42.31 6.34
N MET A 383 -27.86 42.55 6.66
CA MET A 383 -28.91 42.87 5.69
C MET A 383 -28.65 44.21 5.00
N GLY A 384 -28.14 45.22 5.72
CA GLY A 384 -27.72 46.50 5.15
C GLY A 384 -26.58 46.34 4.14
N VAL A 385 -25.58 45.50 4.45
CA VAL A 385 -24.46 45.17 3.56
C VAL A 385 -24.95 44.46 2.29
N VAL A 386 -25.93 43.56 2.41
CA VAL A 386 -26.54 42.87 1.26
C VAL A 386 -27.37 43.84 0.41
N TYR A 387 -28.24 44.63 1.04
CA TYR A 387 -29.15 45.55 0.36
C TYR A 387 -28.41 46.67 -0.39
N MET A 388 -27.34 47.21 0.19
CA MET A 388 -26.52 48.25 -0.43
C MET A 388 -25.51 47.71 -1.45
N ASN A 389 -25.53 46.40 -1.75
CA ASN A 389 -24.61 45.71 -2.65
C ASN A 389 -23.13 45.87 -2.25
N TRP A 390 -22.87 46.03 -0.95
CA TRP A 390 -21.52 46.17 -0.39
C TRP A 390 -20.76 44.85 -0.33
N LEU A 391 -21.41 43.72 -0.66
CA LEU A 391 -20.75 42.43 -0.87
C LEU A 391 -19.55 42.54 -1.83
N ARG A 392 -19.61 43.44 -2.81
CA ARG A 392 -18.49 43.74 -3.72
C ARG A 392 -17.22 44.21 -3.00
N TYR A 393 -17.36 44.92 -1.89
CA TYR A 393 -16.25 45.48 -1.12
C TYR A 393 -15.85 44.60 0.07
N LEU A 394 -16.58 43.52 0.35
CA LEU A 394 -16.29 42.59 1.45
C LEU A 394 -14.90 41.93 1.27
N PHE A 395 -14.59 41.45 0.06
CA PHE A 395 -13.31 40.81 -0.22
C PHE A 395 -12.11 41.78 -0.15
N PRO A 396 -12.15 42.97 -0.79
CA PRO A 396 -11.12 44.00 -0.63
C PRO A 396 -10.90 44.44 0.82
N THR A 397 -11.99 44.64 1.58
CA THR A 397 -11.91 45.07 2.98
C THR A 397 -11.27 43.99 3.85
N MET A 398 -11.57 42.71 3.63
CA MET A 398 -10.91 41.60 4.34
C MET A 398 -9.40 41.52 4.07
N LEU A 399 -8.96 41.74 2.83
CA LEU A 399 -7.53 41.77 2.50
C LEU A 399 -6.80 42.94 3.17
N LEU A 400 -7.43 44.13 3.17
CA LEU A 400 -6.87 45.33 3.78
C LEU A 400 -6.88 45.26 5.31
N THR A 401 -7.89 44.66 5.93
CA THR A 401 -7.90 44.43 7.40
C THR A 401 -6.83 43.43 7.81
N CYS A 402 -6.63 42.34 7.04
CA CYS A 402 -5.53 41.41 7.28
C CYS A 402 -4.16 42.10 7.18
N ALA A 403 -3.95 42.94 6.16
CA ALA A 403 -2.74 43.75 6.03
C ALA A 403 -2.57 44.72 7.22
N GLY A 404 -3.66 45.36 7.66
CA GLY A 404 -3.67 46.23 8.84
C GLY A 404 -3.33 45.51 10.13
N ILE A 405 -3.85 44.29 10.33
CA ILE A 405 -3.54 43.43 11.49
C ILE A 405 -2.05 43.05 11.49
N LEU A 406 -1.47 42.69 10.33
CA LEU A 406 -0.04 42.40 10.21
C LEU A 406 0.84 43.61 10.57
N VAL A 407 0.45 44.81 10.13
CA VAL A 407 1.15 46.06 10.48
C VAL A 407 0.97 46.42 11.96
N ALA A 408 -0.21 46.19 12.53
CA ALA A 408 -0.47 46.44 13.95
C ALA A 408 0.32 45.48 14.86
N LEU A 409 0.36 44.19 14.52
CA LEU A 409 1.19 43.19 15.22
C LEU A 409 2.68 43.55 15.14
N ARG A 410 3.14 44.08 14.01
CA ARG A 410 4.49 44.62 13.84
C ARG A 410 4.73 45.86 14.72
N GLY A 411 3.80 46.80 14.74
CA GLY A 411 3.89 48.02 15.55
C GLY A 411 3.95 47.71 17.05
N LEU A 412 3.15 46.76 17.52
CA LEU A 412 3.14 46.31 18.91
C LEU A 412 4.43 45.55 19.30
N LYS A 413 5.05 44.83 18.36
CA LYS A 413 6.34 44.17 18.55
C LYS A 413 7.49 45.18 18.61
N VAL A 414 7.51 46.17 17.72
CA VAL A 414 8.53 47.24 17.68
C VAL A 414 8.44 48.15 18.93
N GLN A 415 7.24 48.35 19.48
CA GLN A 415 7.03 49.07 20.74
C GLN A 415 7.45 48.27 21.99
N GLY A 416 7.91 47.01 21.85
CA GLY A 416 8.36 46.17 22.97
C GLY A 416 7.24 45.72 23.92
N ARG A 417 5.97 45.88 23.54
CA ARG A 417 4.79 45.44 24.34
C ARG A 417 4.46 43.96 24.17
N LEU A 418 5.02 43.30 23.15
CA LEU A 418 5.08 41.84 23.07
C LEU A 418 6.50 41.43 23.46
N GLY A 419 6.66 40.81 24.63
CA GLY A 419 7.92 40.20 25.02
C GLY A 419 8.29 39.04 24.09
N ASP A 420 9.58 38.68 24.05
CA ASP A 420 10.10 37.51 23.30
C ASP A 420 9.42 36.18 23.70
N ASP A 421 8.71 36.17 24.84
CA ASP A 421 7.94 35.04 25.39
C ASP A 421 6.48 34.96 24.91
N PHE A 422 6.00 35.89 24.07
CA PHE A 422 4.65 35.79 23.50
C PHE A 422 4.57 34.61 22.51
N GLY A 423 4.24 33.44 23.05
CA GLY A 423 4.07 32.21 22.29
C GLY A 423 4.90 31.01 22.74
N LYS A 424 5.39 30.99 23.99
CA LYS A 424 5.97 29.79 24.60
C LYS A 424 4.86 28.80 24.95
N LEU A 425 4.76 27.72 24.19
CA LEU A 425 3.82 26.62 24.45
C LEU A 425 4.32 25.80 25.64
N THR A 426 3.58 25.82 26.75
CA THR A 426 3.84 24.96 27.90
C THR A 426 2.95 23.72 27.77
N ILE A 427 3.55 22.61 27.35
CA ILE A 427 2.88 21.32 27.18
C ILE A 427 2.44 20.81 28.56
N ARG A 428 1.13 20.61 28.75
CA ARG A 428 0.58 19.85 29.88
C ARG A 428 0.16 18.48 29.35
N ASP A 429 0.88 17.44 29.73
CA ASP A 429 0.48 16.06 29.47
C ASP A 429 -0.67 15.66 30.40
N GLN A 430 -1.68 14.97 29.86
CA GLN A 430 -2.69 14.22 30.62
C GLN A 430 -2.87 12.81 30.03
N PRO A 431 -3.31 11.82 30.84
CA PRO A 431 -2.96 10.43 30.63
C PRO A 431 -3.86 9.66 29.66
N GLU A 432 -3.34 8.48 29.32
CA GLU A 432 -3.70 7.59 28.22
C GLU A 432 -5.16 7.12 28.21
N THR A 433 -5.79 7.12 27.03
CA THR A 433 -7.03 6.37 26.79
C THR A 433 -6.81 5.27 25.75
N ASN A 434 -6.94 4.04 26.25
CA ASN A 434 -6.91 2.79 25.51
C ASN A 434 -7.90 2.80 24.33
N THR A 435 -7.38 2.78 23.11
CA THR A 435 -8.20 2.57 21.90
C THR A 435 -7.56 1.56 20.95
N ILE A 436 -6.92 0.51 21.48
CA ILE A 436 -6.16 -0.48 20.69
C ILE A 436 -7.05 -1.24 19.66
N GLN A 437 -8.35 -1.37 19.90
CA GLN A 437 -9.26 -2.10 18.98
C GLN A 437 -9.89 -1.25 17.87
N LYS A 438 -10.00 0.08 18.00
CA LYS A 438 -10.53 0.95 16.92
C LYS A 438 -9.44 1.41 15.93
N ILE A 439 -8.17 1.11 16.20
CA ILE A 439 -7.01 1.57 15.43
C ILE A 439 -6.73 0.72 14.17
N MET A 440 -7.26 -0.51 14.07
CA MET A 440 -6.87 -1.44 13.00
C MET A 440 -7.52 -1.14 11.63
N ALA A 441 -8.77 -0.64 11.61
CA ALA A 441 -9.42 -0.15 10.39
C ALA A 441 -9.05 1.32 10.07
N LEU A 442 -8.49 2.01 11.05
CA LEU A 442 -8.02 3.40 10.97
C LEU A 442 -6.51 3.41 10.72
N LYS A 443 -6.01 2.58 9.79
CA LYS A 443 -4.57 2.47 9.51
C LYS A 443 -4.16 3.34 8.32
N ASP A 444 -4.89 3.22 7.22
CA ASP A 444 -4.58 3.95 5.98
C ASP A 444 -5.09 5.39 6.03
N ALA A 445 -6.29 5.60 6.57
CA ALA A 445 -6.83 6.94 6.81
C ALA A 445 -5.99 7.73 7.82
N LEU A 446 -5.42 7.06 8.84
CA LEU A 446 -4.62 7.69 9.89
C LEU A 446 -3.19 8.01 9.41
N THR A 447 -2.62 7.18 8.54
CA THR A 447 -1.33 7.47 7.91
C THR A 447 -1.46 8.66 6.95
N SER A 448 -2.57 8.76 6.21
CA SER A 448 -2.87 9.93 5.38
C SER A 448 -3.17 11.19 6.20
N LEU A 449 -3.85 11.03 7.34
CA LEU A 449 -4.11 12.12 8.27
C LEU A 449 -2.81 12.60 8.91
N GLU A 450 -1.88 11.72 9.25
CA GLU A 450 -0.57 12.09 9.82
C GLU A 450 0.26 12.92 8.85
N ASP A 451 0.36 12.51 7.57
CA ASP A 451 1.06 13.29 6.54
C ASP A 451 0.37 14.65 6.29
N PHE A 452 -0.96 14.68 6.27
CA PHE A 452 -1.72 15.93 6.17
C PHE A 452 -1.51 16.82 7.40
N LEU A 453 -1.57 16.27 8.61
CA LEU A 453 -1.37 16.99 9.87
C LEU A 453 0.05 17.52 9.97
N GLN A 454 1.06 16.74 9.57
CA GLN A 454 2.44 17.17 9.55
C GLN A 454 2.65 18.31 8.54
N LYS A 455 2.10 18.19 7.33
CA LYS A 455 2.14 19.27 6.32
C LYS A 455 1.38 20.51 6.78
N ALA A 456 0.22 20.34 7.39
CA ALA A 456 -0.59 21.42 7.94
C ALA A 456 0.14 22.12 9.09
N ASN A 457 0.69 21.37 10.05
CA ASN A 457 1.46 21.92 11.17
C ASN A 457 2.70 22.67 10.69
N ILE A 458 3.45 22.13 9.72
CA ILE A 458 4.59 22.83 9.10
C ILE A 458 4.12 24.09 8.37
N ALA A 459 3.04 24.02 7.59
CA ALA A 459 2.51 25.17 6.87
C ALA A 459 2.02 26.26 7.82
N LEU A 460 1.41 25.88 8.93
CA LEU A 460 0.88 26.78 9.94
C LEU A 460 2.01 27.41 10.77
N LEU A 461 3.05 26.64 11.11
CA LEU A 461 4.28 27.18 11.70
C LEU A 461 4.94 28.19 10.75
N LYS A 462 5.03 27.89 9.45
CA LYS A 462 5.54 28.84 8.45
C LYS A 462 4.66 30.09 8.35
N LEU A 463 3.33 29.94 8.29
CA LEU A 463 2.39 31.07 8.29
C LEU A 463 2.55 31.93 9.55
N ARG A 464 2.76 31.29 10.71
CA ARG A 464 3.05 31.94 11.99
C ARG A 464 4.37 32.71 11.93
N THR A 465 5.43 32.18 11.32
CA THR A 465 6.70 32.92 11.16
C THR A 465 6.57 34.14 10.24
N VAL A 466 5.76 34.04 9.19
CA VAL A 466 5.43 35.17 8.30
C VAL A 466 4.63 36.24 9.05
N ALA A 467 3.70 35.83 9.93
CA ALA A 467 2.85 36.72 10.71
C ALA A 467 3.54 37.36 11.93
N LEU A 468 4.43 36.65 12.64
CA LEU A 468 5.08 37.08 13.90
C LEU A 468 6.53 37.58 13.75
N SER A 469 6.98 37.83 12.51
CA SER A 469 8.17 38.64 12.19
C SER A 469 9.48 38.15 12.82
N ARG A 470 10.12 37.13 12.22
CA ARG A 470 11.57 36.84 12.45
C ARG A 470 12.45 37.10 11.23
N HIS A 471 11.92 37.07 10.00
CA HIS A 471 12.60 37.48 8.78
C HIS A 471 11.93 38.73 8.19
N LEU A 472 12.67 39.85 8.11
CA LEU A 472 12.11 41.15 7.72
C LEU A 472 11.78 41.25 6.21
N ASP A 473 12.48 40.48 5.37
CA ASP A 473 12.41 40.65 3.92
C ASP A 473 11.18 39.98 3.29
N SER A 474 10.90 38.71 3.65
CA SER A 474 9.76 37.96 3.10
C SER A 474 8.40 38.50 3.56
N THR A 475 8.30 39.04 4.79
CA THR A 475 7.05 39.65 5.27
C THR A 475 6.72 40.95 4.55
N ASN A 476 7.73 41.73 4.13
CA ASN A 476 7.49 42.94 3.36
C ASN A 476 6.94 42.60 1.96
N GLU A 477 7.47 41.58 1.29
CA GLU A 477 6.94 41.11 0.00
C GLU A 477 5.48 40.67 0.12
N VAL A 478 5.15 39.87 1.15
CA VAL A 478 3.77 39.44 1.39
C VAL A 478 2.86 40.64 1.70
N LEU A 479 3.32 41.58 2.52
CA LEU A 479 2.56 42.78 2.85
C LEU A 479 2.27 43.64 1.62
N TRP A 480 3.27 43.91 0.78
CA TRP A 480 3.10 44.67 -0.45
C TRP A 480 2.21 43.94 -1.46
N SER A 481 2.34 42.61 -1.56
CA SER A 481 1.46 41.80 -2.43
C SER A 481 0.00 41.82 -1.96
N LEU A 482 -0.24 41.76 -0.65
CA LEU A 482 -1.57 41.78 -0.05
C LEU A 482 -2.23 43.16 -0.20
N LEU A 483 -1.46 44.23 -0.01
CA LEU A 483 -1.91 45.60 -0.24
C LEU A 483 -2.20 45.84 -1.73
N ALA A 484 -1.33 45.40 -2.63
CA ALA A 484 -1.57 45.50 -4.07
C ALA A 484 -2.82 44.73 -4.50
N ALA A 485 -2.99 43.49 -4.03
CA ALA A 485 -4.18 42.68 -4.31
C ALA A 485 -5.47 43.31 -3.75
N GLY A 486 -5.41 43.89 -2.54
CA GLY A 486 -6.51 44.62 -1.93
C GLY A 486 -6.91 45.85 -2.73
N ILE A 487 -5.94 46.65 -3.18
CA ILE A 487 -6.16 47.85 -4.01
C ILE A 487 -6.76 47.47 -5.37
N VAL A 488 -6.18 46.48 -6.06
CA VAL A 488 -6.70 46.01 -7.36
C VAL A 488 -8.14 45.51 -7.21
N SER A 489 -8.43 44.74 -6.15
CA SER A 489 -9.78 44.24 -5.89
C SER A 489 -10.77 45.33 -5.47
N TRP A 490 -10.29 46.44 -4.92
CA TRP A 490 -11.12 47.61 -4.59
C TRP A 490 -11.62 48.32 -5.85
N PHE A 491 -10.72 48.54 -6.81
CA PHE A 491 -11.03 49.25 -8.07
C PHE A 491 -11.72 48.34 -9.10
N VAL A 492 -11.29 47.08 -9.21
CA VAL A 492 -11.85 46.12 -10.17
C VAL A 492 -13.05 45.41 -9.55
N PRO A 493 -14.26 45.49 -10.16
CA PRO A 493 -15.41 44.75 -9.67
C PRO A 493 -15.15 43.24 -9.61
N PHE A 494 -15.53 42.60 -8.49
CA PHE A 494 -15.34 41.17 -8.24
C PHE A 494 -15.81 40.26 -9.40
N ARG A 495 -16.89 40.64 -10.12
CA ARG A 495 -17.38 39.90 -11.29
C ARG A 495 -16.33 39.72 -12.39
N TYR A 496 -15.47 40.71 -12.60
CA TYR A 496 -14.42 40.65 -13.62
C TYR A 496 -13.21 39.85 -13.14
N LEU A 497 -12.89 39.91 -11.84
CA LEU A 497 -11.88 39.06 -11.22
C LEU A 497 -12.30 37.59 -11.26
N LEU A 498 -13.56 37.30 -10.93
CA LEU A 498 -14.10 35.94 -10.99
C LEU A 498 -14.13 35.41 -12.42
N ALA A 499 -14.54 36.23 -13.40
CA ALA A 499 -14.49 35.87 -14.80
C ALA A 499 -13.04 35.60 -15.27
N ALA A 500 -12.07 36.42 -14.84
CA ALA A 500 -10.66 36.21 -15.15
C ALA A 500 -10.11 34.92 -14.53
N VAL A 501 -10.45 34.61 -13.28
CA VAL A 501 -10.05 33.35 -12.60
C VAL A 501 -10.66 32.13 -13.30
N LEU A 502 -11.93 32.21 -13.71
CA LEU A 502 -12.56 31.12 -14.48
C LEU A 502 -11.84 30.91 -15.81
N VAL A 503 -11.60 31.98 -16.57
CA VAL A 503 -10.84 31.88 -17.83
C VAL A 503 -9.43 31.34 -17.57
N ASP A 504 -8.76 31.76 -16.50
CA ASP A 504 -7.43 31.29 -16.12
C ASP A 504 -7.41 29.78 -15.82
N GLN A 505 -8.37 29.29 -15.03
CA GLN A 505 -8.48 27.87 -14.69
C GLN A 505 -8.71 26.99 -15.92
N PHE A 506 -9.58 27.42 -16.84
CA PHE A 506 -9.86 26.66 -18.08
C PHE A 506 -8.76 26.82 -19.15
N THR A 507 -7.86 27.79 -19.02
CA THR A 507 -6.75 28.03 -19.97
C THR A 507 -5.38 27.62 -19.42
N ALA A 508 -5.29 27.17 -18.17
CA ALA A 508 -4.05 26.75 -17.50
C ALA A 508 -3.38 25.53 -18.16
N ASP A 509 -4.18 24.55 -18.59
CA ASP A 509 -3.69 23.30 -19.18
C ASP A 509 -3.36 23.41 -20.68
N LEU A 510 -3.59 24.57 -21.30
CA LEU A 510 -3.31 24.78 -22.71
C LEU A 510 -1.79 24.80 -22.98
N PRO A 511 -1.32 24.19 -24.09
CA PRO A 511 0.10 23.91 -24.32
C PRO A 511 0.98 25.17 -24.40
N PHE A 512 0.41 26.32 -24.81
CA PHE A 512 1.15 27.59 -24.88
C PHE A 512 1.35 28.25 -23.51
N ARG A 513 0.50 27.93 -22.53
CA ARG A 513 0.42 28.63 -21.24
C ARG A 513 0.91 27.77 -20.08
N ARG A 514 0.80 26.45 -20.22
CA ARG A 514 1.26 25.45 -19.24
C ARG A 514 2.68 25.72 -18.72
N LYS A 515 3.62 26.06 -19.62
CA LYS A 515 5.01 26.36 -19.24
C LYS A 515 5.11 27.58 -18.32
N SER A 516 4.34 28.65 -18.58
CA SER A 516 4.33 29.85 -17.74
C SER A 516 3.67 29.59 -16.38
N VAL A 517 2.65 28.73 -16.33
CA VAL A 517 1.97 28.35 -15.09
C VAL A 517 2.87 27.48 -14.22
N GLU A 518 3.55 26.49 -14.82
CA GLU A 518 4.55 25.66 -14.13
C GLU A 518 5.71 26.52 -13.58
N GLU A 519 6.24 27.46 -14.37
CA GLU A 519 7.28 28.39 -13.91
C GLU A 519 6.82 29.31 -12.76
N PHE A 520 5.54 29.69 -12.73
CA PHE A 520 4.95 30.47 -11.64
C PHE A 520 4.82 29.64 -10.35
N PHE A 521 4.25 28.43 -10.43
CA PHE A 521 4.11 27.56 -9.28
C PHE A 521 5.46 27.11 -8.72
N ASN A 522 6.46 26.87 -9.58
CA ASN A 522 7.83 26.60 -9.14
C ASN A 522 8.42 27.77 -8.35
N ARG A 523 8.24 29.01 -8.81
CA ARG A 523 8.68 30.21 -8.06
C ARG A 523 7.99 30.36 -6.70
N VAL A 524 6.68 30.10 -6.64
CA VAL A 524 5.93 30.13 -5.37
C VAL A 524 6.42 29.04 -4.42
N ASN A 525 6.69 27.85 -4.95
CA ASN A 525 7.22 26.73 -4.17
C ASN A 525 8.65 26.99 -3.67
N ASP A 526 9.50 27.57 -4.52
CA ASP A 526 10.86 27.98 -4.16
C ASP A 526 10.84 29.03 -3.05
N TRP A 527 9.99 30.06 -3.18
CA TRP A 527 9.75 31.06 -2.13
C TRP A 527 9.25 30.41 -0.82
N TRP A 528 8.27 29.50 -0.90
CA TRP A 528 7.75 28.79 0.26
C TRP A 528 8.79 27.90 0.95
N SER A 529 9.70 27.31 0.17
CA SER A 529 10.78 26.47 0.66
C SER A 529 11.88 27.27 1.39
N MET A 530 12.07 28.54 1.01
CA MET A 530 13.06 29.44 1.58
C MET A 530 12.72 29.91 3.00
N ILE A 531 11.45 29.82 3.43
CA ILE A 531 11.01 30.19 4.78
C ILE A 531 11.38 29.08 5.78
N PRO A 532 12.31 29.31 6.72
CA PRO A 532 12.70 28.30 7.71
C PRO A 532 11.61 28.15 8.78
N ALA A 533 11.31 26.91 9.16
CA ALA A 533 10.42 26.63 10.30
C ALA A 533 11.15 26.95 11.62
N THR A 534 10.50 27.68 12.54
CA THR A 534 11.08 28.01 13.85
C THR A 534 11.43 26.75 14.65
N PRO A 535 12.58 26.72 15.35
CA PRO A 535 12.97 25.56 16.17
C PRO A 535 12.06 25.44 17.40
N VAL A 536 11.65 24.21 17.69
CA VAL A 536 10.85 23.84 18.86
C VAL A 536 11.81 23.33 19.94
N GLU A 537 11.99 24.07 21.04
CA GLU A 537 12.74 23.60 22.20
C GLU A 537 11.82 22.77 23.10
N VAL A 538 12.16 21.48 23.26
CA VAL A 538 11.51 20.57 24.20
C VAL A 538 12.29 20.64 25.51
N LEU A 539 11.68 21.17 26.58
CA LEU A 539 12.29 21.16 27.91
C LEU A 539 12.09 19.77 28.57
N PRO A 540 13.12 19.24 29.25
CA PRO A 540 12.99 17.99 30.02
C PRO A 540 12.12 18.18 31.27
N PRO A 541 11.46 17.11 31.76
CA PRO A 541 10.54 17.19 32.90
C PRO A 541 11.23 17.56 34.21
N GLU A 542 10.56 18.38 35.01
CA GLU A 542 10.99 18.83 36.33
C GLU A 542 10.81 17.70 37.36
N ASN A 543 11.90 17.32 38.03
CA ASN A 543 11.88 16.32 39.10
C ASN A 543 11.31 16.96 40.38
N THR A 544 10.02 16.80 40.64
CA THR A 544 9.47 17.11 41.98
C THR A 544 9.64 15.91 42.90
N SER A 545 10.78 15.87 43.58
CA SER A 545 10.94 15.06 44.78
C SER A 545 10.23 15.72 45.97
N ASN A 546 9.37 14.92 46.62
CA ASN A 546 9.01 14.91 48.04
C ASN A 546 7.76 15.69 48.51
N THR A 547 6.91 14.93 49.22
CA THR A 547 6.19 15.25 50.47
C THR A 547 4.65 15.35 50.40
N THR A 548 4.02 14.20 50.67
CA THR A 548 3.01 13.95 51.74
C THR A 548 1.58 14.48 51.63
N ASP A 549 0.65 13.51 51.67
CA ASP A 549 -0.72 13.46 52.20
C ASP A 549 -1.69 14.64 52.02
N ALA A 550 -2.74 14.42 51.22
CA ALA A 550 -4.12 14.72 51.60
C ALA A 550 -5.11 13.98 50.69
N HIS A 551 -5.85 13.03 51.27
CA HIS A 551 -7.09 12.49 50.71
C HIS A 551 -8.14 13.58 50.51
N LEU A 552 -8.90 13.54 49.40
CA LEU A 552 -10.36 13.83 49.26
C LEU A 552 -10.79 13.50 47.80
N PRO A 553 -12.09 13.22 47.53
CA PRO A 553 -12.50 12.05 46.75
C PRO A 553 -12.73 12.31 45.26
N GLU A 554 -12.49 11.27 44.47
CA GLU A 554 -13.00 11.11 43.11
C GLU A 554 -14.52 10.90 43.14
N SER A 555 -15.29 11.92 42.82
CA SER A 555 -16.59 11.73 42.15
C SER A 555 -16.91 12.96 41.29
N ASN A 556 -17.59 12.72 40.17
CA ASN A 556 -18.31 13.70 39.34
C ASN A 556 -17.62 14.33 38.10
N GLN A 557 -16.46 13.86 37.63
CA GLN A 557 -15.98 14.30 36.30
C GLN A 557 -16.57 13.48 35.14
N GLY A 558 -16.84 12.18 35.33
CA GLY A 558 -17.47 11.35 34.30
C GLY A 558 -18.93 11.70 34.02
N GLU A 559 -19.71 12.03 35.07
CA GLU A 559 -21.11 12.42 34.93
C GLU A 559 -21.29 13.78 34.28
N ALA A 560 -20.42 14.77 34.58
CA ALA A 560 -20.48 16.09 33.96
C ALA A 560 -20.22 16.04 32.44
N VAL A 561 -19.32 15.14 32.01
CA VAL A 561 -19.01 14.94 30.58
C VAL A 561 -20.16 14.20 29.87
N LEU A 562 -20.78 13.22 30.52
CA LEU A 562 -21.94 12.51 29.97
C LEU A 562 -23.19 13.42 29.90
N GLN A 563 -23.36 14.30 30.88
CA GLN A 563 -24.46 15.26 30.92
C GLN A 563 -24.29 16.34 29.84
N ALA A 564 -23.07 16.86 29.65
CA ALA A 564 -22.75 17.80 28.56
C ALA A 564 -22.87 17.17 27.16
N LEU A 565 -22.55 15.87 27.02
CA LEU A 565 -22.76 15.12 25.77
C LEU A 565 -24.24 14.89 25.47
N SER A 566 -25.06 14.64 26.49
CA SER A 566 -26.51 14.46 26.33
C SER A 566 -27.21 15.77 25.93
N GLU A 567 -26.76 16.92 26.45
CA GLU A 567 -27.24 18.26 26.04
C GLU A 567 -26.81 18.64 24.62
N TRP A 568 -25.67 18.12 24.14
CA TRP A 568 -25.17 18.42 22.80
C TRP A 568 -25.82 17.56 21.70
N LEU A 569 -26.29 16.37 22.05
CA LEU A 569 -26.95 15.41 21.16
C LEU A 569 -28.48 15.56 21.10
N GLY A 570 -29.00 16.70 21.57
CA GLY A 570 -30.43 17.03 21.74
C GLY A 570 -31.41 16.19 20.91
N ASP A 571 -32.31 15.53 21.63
CA ASP A 571 -33.54 14.93 21.13
C ASP A 571 -34.34 16.00 20.36
N ASP A 572 -34.31 15.93 19.03
CA ASP A 572 -35.40 16.43 18.20
C ASP A 572 -36.45 15.31 18.12
N GLN A 573 -37.60 15.58 18.75
CA GLN A 573 -38.84 14.82 18.55
C GLN A 573 -39.28 14.75 17.09
#